data_AF-A0A2E5C4C2-F1
#
_entry.id   AF-A0A2E5C4C2-F1
#
_cell.length_a   1.000
_cell.length_b   1.000
_cell.length_c   1.000
_cell.angle_alpha   90.00
_cell.angle_beta   90.00
_cell.angle_gamma   90.00
#
_symmetry.space_group_name_H-M   'P 1'
#
loop_
_entity.id
_entity.type
_entity.pdbx_description
1 polymer ?
#
loop_
_entity_poly.entity_id
_entity_poly.type
_entity_poly.pdbx_seq_one_letter_code
_entity_poly.pdbx_strand_id
1 'polypeptide(L)'
;MATKSLGNPFDADTSLTHTNDCSCRLCQAESVNPGGLTDDQRLVLLEQQAEQGEGHSQSSEAGGVSFNSSEDLLDRAVESAIVRGVFGHNDTSRRNFIRLMGGGTLATVLGSMIPLEKVKAAVKESMGPLEKTKLKVGFVPITCATPIIMAQPMGFYAKYGLDVDVIKTAGWAVARDMSLNGEYDASHMLTPMPLAMSMGAGSTATPYIMPAVENINGQAIVLHNKHKDKRDPKQWKGFKFGVPFDYSMHNFLLRYYVAEHGLDPDQDIQIRVVPPPEMVANLRAGNLDGYLSPDPFNQRAVFEKIGFLHILTKDIWEGHPCCAFACSQKFATEMPNTYAALFRAIVDATHFSAKAENREEIARAISPKNYLNQPEVVVRQVLTGRYVDGLEEKIYDVPDRIDFDPFPWHSMAVWILTQMKRWGYISGDVDYKKIAEQVYVASETGKVMEELGYTPPATTYKKHIIMGKTFDYNEPEEYINSFAIKRV
;
A
#
# COMPACT_ATOMS: atom_id res chain seq x y z
N MET A 1 -21.02 2.71 -19.34
CA MET A 1 -19.72 2.78 -18.64
C MET A 1 -18.72 2.06 -19.52
N ALA A 2 -17.61 2.68 -19.91
CA ALA A 2 -16.58 1.99 -20.69
C ALA A 2 -15.85 1.02 -19.75
N THR A 3 -16.26 -0.25 -19.73
CA THR A 3 -15.41 -1.33 -19.23
C THR A 3 -14.15 -1.41 -20.09
N LYS A 4 -13.01 -1.82 -19.52
CA LYS A 4 -11.70 -1.79 -20.18
C LYS A 4 -11.37 -3.20 -20.70
N SER A 5 -11.07 -3.32 -21.99
CA SER A 5 -10.77 -4.61 -22.66
C SER A 5 -9.39 -5.16 -22.25
N LEU A 6 -9.26 -6.49 -22.21
CA LEU A 6 -8.01 -7.26 -22.06
C LEU A 6 -7.37 -7.65 -23.42
N GLY A 7 -7.86 -7.11 -24.54
CA GLY A 7 -7.31 -7.40 -25.86
C GLY A 7 -5.84 -6.98 -26.00
N ASN A 8 -5.14 -7.51 -27.01
CA ASN A 8 -3.72 -7.21 -27.26
C ASN A 8 -3.53 -5.69 -27.45
N PRO A 9 -2.85 -4.98 -26.52
CA PRO A 9 -2.74 -3.52 -26.57
C PRO A 9 -1.83 -3.01 -27.69
N PHE A 10 -1.08 -3.91 -28.33
CA PHE A 10 -0.20 -3.64 -29.47
C PHE A 10 -0.83 -3.96 -30.83
N ASP A 11 -2.06 -4.49 -30.83
CA ASP A 11 -2.84 -4.64 -32.05
C ASP A 11 -3.58 -3.32 -32.34
N ALA A 12 -3.38 -2.80 -33.54
CA ALA A 12 -3.96 -1.54 -33.98
C ALA A 12 -5.45 -1.65 -34.30
N ASP A 13 -5.94 -2.87 -34.53
CA ASP A 13 -7.33 -3.13 -34.89
C ASP A 13 -8.17 -3.56 -33.66
N THR A 14 -7.50 -4.02 -32.61
CA THR A 14 -8.12 -4.28 -31.30
C THR A 14 -8.43 -2.97 -30.57
N SER A 15 -9.70 -2.69 -30.29
CA SER A 15 -10.11 -1.57 -29.44
C SER A 15 -9.87 -1.89 -27.95
N LEU A 16 -9.17 -1.00 -27.25
CA LEU A 16 -8.97 -1.11 -25.79
C LEU A 16 -10.09 -0.45 -24.98
N THR A 17 -11.03 0.20 -25.67
CA THR A 17 -12.18 0.89 -25.11
C THR A 17 -13.47 0.26 -25.63
N HIS A 18 -14.43 0.00 -24.75
CA HIS A 18 -15.74 -0.49 -25.15
C HIS A 18 -16.64 0.70 -25.51
N THR A 19 -17.02 0.84 -26.78
CA THR A 19 -17.98 1.84 -27.28
C THR A 19 -19.36 1.20 -27.49
N ASN A 20 -20.39 2.02 -27.78
CA ASN A 20 -21.75 1.52 -28.07
C ASN A 20 -21.81 0.56 -29.28
N ASP A 21 -20.80 0.62 -30.14
CA ASP A 21 -20.69 -0.18 -31.37
C ASP A 21 -19.81 -1.43 -31.15
N CYS A 22 -19.42 -1.72 -29.89
CA CYS A 22 -18.54 -2.82 -29.55
C CYS A 22 -19.23 -4.16 -29.74
N SER A 23 -18.67 -4.99 -30.62
CA SER A 23 -19.18 -6.33 -30.97
C SER A 23 -18.64 -7.46 -30.09
N CYS A 24 -18.00 -7.17 -28.95
CA CYS A 24 -17.52 -8.25 -28.07
C CYS A 24 -18.70 -8.94 -27.37
N ARG A 25 -18.55 -10.21 -26.99
CA ARG A 25 -19.62 -11.00 -26.34
C ARG A 25 -20.24 -10.30 -25.14
N LEU A 26 -19.42 -9.66 -24.30
CA LEU A 26 -19.92 -8.92 -23.15
C LEU A 26 -20.79 -7.72 -23.59
N CYS A 27 -20.34 -6.90 -24.53
CA CYS A 27 -21.10 -5.75 -25.02
C CYS A 27 -22.34 -6.15 -25.83
N GLN A 28 -22.29 -7.26 -26.57
CA GLN A 28 -23.45 -7.82 -27.25
C GLN A 28 -24.47 -8.39 -26.25
N ALA A 29 -24.01 -9.11 -25.23
CA ALA A 29 -24.86 -9.64 -24.17
C ALA A 29 -25.47 -8.51 -23.33
N GLU A 30 -24.76 -7.41 -23.12
CA GLU A 30 -25.32 -6.20 -22.47
C GLU A 30 -26.31 -5.45 -23.38
N SER A 31 -26.07 -5.38 -24.69
CA SER A 31 -26.94 -4.62 -25.61
C SER A 31 -28.28 -5.30 -25.90
N VAL A 32 -28.34 -6.63 -25.81
CA VAL A 32 -29.58 -7.41 -26.00
C VAL A 32 -30.33 -7.68 -24.69
N ASN A 33 -29.82 -7.20 -23.54
CA ASN A 33 -30.41 -7.46 -22.23
C ASN A 33 -30.82 -6.15 -21.54
N PRO A 34 -32.04 -5.64 -21.77
CA PRO A 34 -32.47 -4.31 -21.33
C PRO A 34 -32.55 -4.12 -19.80
N GLY A 35 -32.43 -5.19 -19.01
CA GLY A 35 -32.29 -5.15 -17.55
C GLY A 35 -30.84 -5.11 -17.05
N GLY A 36 -29.85 -5.15 -17.95
CA GLY A 36 -28.44 -5.34 -17.63
C GLY A 36 -28.13 -6.80 -17.22
N LEU A 37 -26.86 -7.19 -17.36
CA LEU A 37 -26.37 -8.47 -16.86
C LEU A 37 -26.20 -8.42 -15.34
N THR A 38 -26.34 -9.55 -14.65
CA THR A 38 -25.88 -9.70 -13.25
C THR A 38 -24.36 -9.82 -13.20
N ASP A 39 -23.74 -9.58 -12.05
CA ASP A 39 -22.28 -9.66 -11.91
C ASP A 39 -21.74 -11.07 -12.17
N ASP A 40 -22.48 -12.11 -11.78
CA ASP A 40 -22.14 -13.51 -12.10
C ASP A 40 -22.21 -13.78 -13.61
N GLN A 41 -23.20 -13.21 -14.32
CA GLN A 41 -23.32 -13.34 -15.77
C GLN A 41 -22.18 -12.61 -16.49
N ARG A 42 -21.78 -11.43 -16.01
CA ARG A 42 -20.61 -10.70 -16.53
C ARG A 42 -19.34 -11.50 -16.31
N LEU A 43 -19.15 -12.07 -15.12
CA LEU A 43 -17.97 -12.85 -14.78
C LEU A 43 -17.84 -14.09 -15.66
N VAL A 44 -18.92 -14.86 -15.84
CA VAL A 44 -18.94 -16.04 -16.71
C VAL A 44 -18.65 -15.67 -18.17
N LEU A 45 -19.20 -14.57 -18.68
CA LEU A 45 -18.94 -14.12 -20.05
C LEU A 45 -17.50 -13.63 -20.23
N LEU A 46 -16.93 -12.97 -19.23
CA LEU A 46 -15.52 -12.56 -19.21
C LEU A 46 -14.58 -13.77 -19.15
N GLU A 47 -14.91 -14.78 -18.34
CA GLU A 47 -14.18 -16.05 -18.26
C GLU A 47 -14.22 -16.80 -19.60
N GLN A 48 -15.40 -16.94 -20.21
CA GLN A 48 -15.54 -17.58 -21.53
C GLN A 48 -14.82 -16.82 -22.64
N GLN A 49 -14.83 -15.48 -22.58
CA GLN A 49 -14.12 -14.64 -23.55
C GLN A 49 -12.61 -14.76 -23.38
N ALA A 50 -12.12 -14.95 -22.15
CA ALA A 50 -10.73 -15.23 -21.85
C ALA A 50 -10.30 -16.66 -22.28
N GLU A 51 -11.15 -17.67 -22.07
CA GLU A 51 -10.88 -19.07 -22.40
C GLU A 51 -10.81 -19.35 -23.91
N GLN A 52 -11.57 -18.61 -24.73
CA GLN A 52 -11.66 -18.87 -26.18
C GLN A 52 -10.68 -18.05 -27.02
N GLY A 53 -9.93 -17.12 -26.42
CA GLY A 53 -8.92 -16.32 -27.14
C GLY A 53 -9.48 -15.51 -28.31
N GLU A 54 -10.78 -15.18 -28.32
CA GLU A 54 -11.44 -14.45 -29.40
C GLU A 54 -11.02 -12.96 -29.39
N GLY A 55 -9.83 -12.69 -29.93
CA GLY A 55 -9.45 -11.39 -30.49
C GLY A 55 -9.98 -11.26 -31.92
N HIS A 56 -10.49 -10.09 -32.29
CA HIS A 56 -10.98 -9.83 -33.64
C HIS A 56 -9.83 -9.81 -34.66
N SER A 57 -9.64 -10.89 -35.42
CA SER A 57 -9.37 -10.82 -36.87
C SER A 57 -9.67 -12.15 -37.56
N GLN A 58 -10.55 -12.14 -38.56
CA GLN A 58 -10.44 -13.11 -39.64
C GLN A 58 -9.23 -12.71 -40.49
N SER A 59 -8.35 -13.67 -40.76
CA SER A 59 -7.19 -13.63 -41.67
C SER A 59 -5.99 -12.76 -41.25
N SER A 60 -5.06 -13.36 -40.51
CA SER A 60 -3.68 -13.56 -40.98
C SER A 60 -2.90 -14.38 -39.94
N GLU A 61 -2.24 -15.44 -40.39
CA GLU A 61 -1.30 -16.24 -39.61
C GLU A 61 -0.14 -15.36 -39.10
N ALA A 62 -0.21 -14.95 -37.83
CA ALA A 62 0.95 -14.47 -37.07
C ALA A 62 0.73 -14.72 -35.57
N GLY A 63 1.21 -15.86 -35.09
CA GLY A 63 1.52 -16.13 -33.67
C GLY A 63 0.41 -15.87 -32.66
N GLY A 64 -0.59 -16.75 -32.61
CA GLY A 64 -1.55 -16.77 -31.51
C GLY A 64 -0.86 -17.10 -30.18
N VAL A 65 -0.88 -16.15 -29.24
CA VAL A 65 -0.54 -16.41 -27.84
C VAL A 65 -1.83 -16.78 -27.12
N SER A 66 -1.94 -18.05 -26.75
CA SER A 66 -2.98 -18.58 -25.87
C SER A 66 -2.76 -18.06 -24.45
N PHE A 67 -3.81 -17.56 -23.79
CA PHE A 67 -3.76 -17.17 -22.37
C PHE A 67 -3.77 -18.45 -21.53
N ASN A 68 -2.60 -18.97 -21.18
CA ASN A 68 -2.48 -20.27 -20.52
C ASN A 68 -2.39 -20.16 -18.99
N SER A 69 -2.31 -18.94 -18.43
CA SER A 69 -2.15 -18.72 -17.00
C SER A 69 -2.63 -17.35 -16.51
N SER A 70 -2.82 -17.22 -15.19
CA SER A 70 -3.07 -15.93 -14.54
C SER A 70 -1.90 -14.95 -14.66
N GLU A 71 -0.68 -15.44 -14.90
CA GLU A 71 0.51 -14.62 -15.14
C GLU A 71 0.43 -13.92 -16.50
N ASP A 72 -0.01 -14.64 -17.55
CA ASP A 72 -0.22 -14.05 -18.89
C ASP A 72 -1.27 -12.93 -18.87
N LEU A 73 -2.30 -13.07 -18.03
CA LEU A 73 -3.35 -12.07 -17.85
C LEU A 73 -2.86 -10.82 -17.09
N LEU A 74 -1.93 -11.00 -16.14
CA LEU A 74 -1.32 -9.91 -15.40
C LEU A 74 -0.36 -9.12 -16.26
N ASP A 75 0.53 -9.80 -16.99
CA ASP A 75 1.45 -9.17 -17.93
C ASP A 75 0.67 -8.35 -18.96
N ARG A 76 -0.46 -8.88 -19.44
CA ARG A 76 -1.35 -8.17 -20.38
C ARG A 76 -2.07 -6.97 -19.77
N ALA A 77 -2.49 -7.06 -18.52
CA ALA A 77 -3.09 -5.93 -17.81
C ALA A 77 -2.07 -4.81 -17.61
N VAL A 78 -0.84 -5.16 -17.23
CA VAL A 78 0.30 -4.24 -17.07
C VAL A 78 0.70 -3.60 -18.39
N GLU A 79 0.82 -4.37 -19.47
CA GLU A 79 1.10 -3.83 -20.81
C GLU A 79 0.02 -2.85 -21.25
N SER A 80 -1.25 -3.21 -21.05
CA SER A 80 -2.40 -2.36 -21.41
C SER A 80 -2.42 -1.06 -20.61
N ALA A 81 -2.01 -1.11 -19.35
CA ALA A 81 -1.87 0.05 -18.48
C ALA A 81 -0.79 1.02 -18.95
N ILE A 82 0.40 0.49 -19.23
CA ILE A 82 1.55 1.27 -19.72
C ILE A 82 1.17 1.99 -21.02
N VAL A 83 0.55 1.27 -21.97
CA VAL A 83 0.11 1.84 -23.25
C VAL A 83 -0.91 2.96 -23.02
N ARG A 84 -1.89 2.76 -22.13
CA ARG A 84 -2.90 3.78 -21.79
C ARG A 84 -2.30 4.98 -21.06
N GLY A 85 -1.30 4.76 -20.22
CA GLY A 85 -0.55 5.83 -19.56
C GLY A 85 0.18 6.73 -20.56
N VAL A 86 0.72 6.17 -21.64
CA VAL A 86 1.46 6.92 -22.67
C VAL A 86 0.54 7.69 -23.62
N PHE A 87 -0.56 7.09 -24.11
CA PHE A 87 -1.46 7.73 -25.07
C PHE A 87 -2.64 8.48 -24.43
N GLY A 88 -2.78 8.41 -23.11
CA GLY A 88 -3.98 8.85 -22.40
C GLY A 88 -5.22 8.06 -22.84
N HIS A 89 -6.42 8.58 -22.55
CA HIS A 89 -7.69 7.96 -22.96
C HIS A 89 -7.98 8.08 -24.49
N ASN A 90 -6.98 8.39 -25.32
CA ASN A 90 -7.16 8.64 -26.75
C ASN A 90 -6.79 7.41 -27.61
N ASP A 91 -7.69 6.44 -27.66
CA ASP A 91 -7.48 5.16 -28.38
C ASP A 91 -7.26 5.37 -29.90
N THR A 92 -7.82 6.43 -30.48
CA THR A 92 -7.60 6.80 -31.88
C THR A 92 -6.15 7.19 -32.13
N SER A 93 -5.53 7.96 -31.22
CA SER A 93 -4.10 8.29 -31.31
C SER A 93 -3.22 7.06 -31.15
N ARG A 94 -3.56 6.13 -30.22
CA ARG A 94 -2.87 4.83 -30.09
C ARG A 94 -2.92 4.04 -31.40
N ARG A 95 -4.11 3.77 -31.94
CA ARG A 95 -4.29 2.96 -33.16
C ARG A 95 -3.60 3.58 -34.37
N ASN A 96 -3.71 4.89 -34.55
CA ASN A 96 -3.03 5.60 -35.64
C ASN A 96 -1.50 5.47 -35.51
N PHE A 97 -0.98 5.62 -34.29
CA PHE A 97 0.44 5.46 -34.01
C PHE A 97 0.94 4.02 -34.28
N ILE A 98 0.17 3.00 -33.89
CA ILE A 98 0.51 1.60 -34.15
C ILE A 98 0.48 1.27 -35.64
N ARG A 99 -0.53 1.77 -36.38
CA ARG A 99 -0.61 1.58 -37.84
C ARG A 99 0.56 2.23 -38.57
N LEU A 100 1.07 3.35 -38.05
CA LEU A 100 2.23 4.05 -38.58
C LEU A 100 3.54 3.31 -38.33
N MET A 101 3.66 2.55 -37.23
CA MET A 101 4.95 2.00 -36.77
C MET A 101 5.05 0.47 -36.79
N GLY A 102 3.94 -0.26 -36.93
CA GLY A 102 3.89 -1.73 -36.85
C GLY A 102 3.83 -2.22 -35.39
N GLY A 103 2.91 -3.15 -35.09
CA GLY A 103 2.60 -3.60 -33.72
C GLY A 103 3.80 -4.17 -32.94
N GLY A 104 4.69 -4.90 -33.60
CA GLY A 104 5.91 -5.44 -32.98
C GLY A 104 6.94 -4.38 -32.59
N THR A 105 6.92 -3.23 -33.27
CA THR A 105 7.81 -2.10 -33.03
C THR A 105 7.25 -1.19 -31.93
N LEU A 106 5.94 -1.21 -31.66
CA LEU A 106 5.32 -0.43 -30.59
C LEU A 106 5.79 -0.87 -29.19
N ALA A 107 5.92 -2.16 -28.90
CA ALA A 107 6.42 -2.61 -27.59
C ALA A 107 7.86 -2.14 -27.31
N THR A 108 8.70 -2.17 -28.36
CA THR A 108 10.07 -1.61 -28.32
C THR A 108 10.06 -0.08 -28.28
N VAL A 109 9.10 0.56 -28.95
CA VAL A 109 8.97 2.02 -29.01
C VAL A 109 8.32 2.61 -27.76
N LEU A 110 7.40 1.92 -27.08
CA LEU A 110 6.82 2.37 -25.80
C LEU A 110 7.80 2.20 -24.64
N GLY A 111 8.62 1.14 -24.68
CA GLY A 111 9.87 1.08 -23.92
C GLY A 111 10.84 2.22 -24.23
N SER A 112 10.63 2.96 -25.33
CA SER A 112 11.40 4.14 -25.74
C SER A 112 10.63 5.49 -25.71
N MET A 113 9.32 5.50 -25.39
CA MET A 113 8.46 6.70 -25.38
C MET A 113 8.21 7.28 -23.99
N ILE A 114 8.32 6.48 -22.94
CA ILE A 114 9.15 6.96 -21.82
C ILE A 114 10.54 6.74 -22.39
N PRO A 115 11.36 7.78 -22.61
CA PRO A 115 12.65 7.53 -23.21
C PRO A 115 13.49 6.93 -22.09
N LEU A 116 13.23 5.69 -21.69
CA LEU A 116 13.85 5.02 -20.56
C LEU A 116 15.35 5.04 -20.76
N GLU A 117 15.86 4.96 -21.98
CA GLU A 117 17.29 5.13 -22.24
C GLU A 117 17.77 6.59 -22.13
N LYS A 118 16.97 7.61 -22.45
CA LYS A 118 17.34 9.03 -22.22
C LYS A 118 17.08 9.50 -20.79
N VAL A 119 16.09 8.93 -20.09
CA VAL A 119 15.78 9.12 -18.68
C VAL A 119 16.80 8.35 -17.87
N LYS A 120 17.10 7.10 -18.19
CA LYS A 120 18.24 6.37 -17.61
C LYS A 120 19.54 7.10 -17.91
N ALA A 121 19.77 7.61 -19.12
CA ALA A 121 20.97 8.38 -19.42
C ALA A 121 21.02 9.71 -18.65
N ALA A 122 19.93 10.47 -18.57
CA ALA A 122 19.86 11.72 -17.81
C ALA A 122 19.96 11.48 -16.29
N VAL A 123 19.32 10.43 -15.77
CA VAL A 123 19.42 9.98 -14.39
C VAL A 123 20.84 9.49 -14.10
N LYS A 124 21.46 8.71 -15.00
CA LYS A 124 22.86 8.23 -14.92
C LYS A 124 23.90 9.32 -15.18
N GLU A 125 23.54 10.45 -15.79
CA GLU A 125 24.37 11.65 -15.87
C GLU A 125 24.23 12.50 -14.60
N SER A 126 23.05 12.51 -13.97
CA SER A 126 22.78 13.21 -12.70
C SER A 126 23.22 12.42 -11.45
N MET A 127 23.37 11.10 -11.57
CA MET A 127 23.72 10.17 -10.51
C MET A 127 24.97 9.40 -10.90
N GLY A 128 25.90 9.20 -9.94
CA GLY A 128 27.07 8.35 -10.18
C GLY A 128 26.68 6.91 -10.52
N PRO A 129 27.64 6.07 -10.96
CA PRO A 129 27.37 4.66 -11.22
C PRO A 129 26.79 3.99 -9.97
N LEU A 130 25.74 3.17 -10.15
CA LEU A 130 25.12 2.41 -9.05
C LEU A 130 26.13 1.40 -8.50
N GLU A 131 26.33 1.41 -7.19
CA GLU A 131 27.20 0.47 -6.48
C GLU A 131 26.63 -0.96 -6.50
N LYS A 132 25.29 -1.07 -6.46
CA LYS A 132 24.55 -2.34 -6.51
C LYS A 132 23.25 -2.16 -7.28
N THR A 133 23.01 -3.01 -8.28
CA THR A 133 21.79 -2.94 -9.11
C THR A 133 20.73 -3.95 -8.70
N LYS A 134 21.14 -5.12 -8.19
CA LYS A 134 20.24 -6.18 -7.72
C LYS A 134 19.98 -6.03 -6.23
N LEU A 135 18.77 -5.67 -5.84
CA LEU A 135 18.41 -5.42 -4.44
C LEU A 135 17.37 -6.41 -3.93
N LYS A 136 17.40 -6.68 -2.63
CA LYS A 136 16.38 -7.45 -1.92
C LYS A 136 15.56 -6.52 -1.04
N VAL A 137 14.25 -6.46 -1.26
CA VAL A 137 13.32 -5.64 -0.47
C VAL A 137 12.27 -6.52 0.18
N GLY A 138 12.30 -6.63 1.51
CA GLY A 138 11.34 -7.44 2.27
C GLY A 138 9.98 -6.74 2.44
N PHE A 139 8.87 -7.47 2.30
CA PHE A 139 7.53 -6.94 2.56
C PHE A 139 6.57 -7.92 3.25
N VAL A 140 5.75 -7.41 4.17
CA VAL A 140 4.58 -8.12 4.68
C VAL A 140 3.41 -7.92 3.70
N PRO A 141 2.65 -8.98 3.31
CA PRO A 141 1.65 -8.94 2.25
C PRO A 141 0.33 -8.26 2.69
N ILE A 142 0.36 -6.93 2.76
CA ILE A 142 -0.76 -6.03 3.10
C ILE A 142 -0.84 -4.88 2.09
N THR A 143 -1.97 -4.19 1.98
CA THR A 143 -2.14 -3.08 1.01
C THR A 143 -1.23 -1.89 1.31
N CYS A 144 -0.70 -1.77 2.52
CA CYS A 144 0.30 -0.77 2.87
C CYS A 144 1.58 -0.89 2.01
N ALA A 145 1.96 -2.11 1.63
CA ALA A 145 3.15 -2.37 0.82
C ALA A 145 3.00 -1.98 -0.66
N THR A 146 1.87 -1.38 -1.05
CA THR A 146 1.54 -1.10 -2.46
C THR A 146 2.70 -0.43 -3.19
N PRO A 147 3.31 0.68 -2.70
CA PRO A 147 4.40 1.33 -3.42
C PRO A 147 5.61 0.41 -3.68
N ILE A 148 5.95 -0.49 -2.76
CA ILE A 148 7.05 -1.44 -2.93
C ILE A 148 6.70 -2.50 -3.97
N ILE A 149 5.51 -3.11 -3.88
CA ILE A 149 5.19 -4.30 -4.68
C ILE A 149 4.73 -3.95 -6.09
N MET A 150 4.09 -2.79 -6.29
CA MET A 150 3.73 -2.34 -7.65
C MET A 150 4.89 -1.69 -8.40
N ALA A 151 5.94 -1.24 -7.70
CA ALA A 151 7.11 -0.62 -8.33
C ALA A 151 7.84 -1.56 -9.32
N GLN A 152 7.80 -2.88 -9.10
CA GLN A 152 8.37 -3.85 -10.02
C GLN A 152 7.53 -4.04 -11.31
N PRO A 153 6.25 -4.47 -11.25
CA PRO A 153 5.44 -4.69 -12.45
C PRO A 153 5.20 -3.40 -13.24
N MET A 154 5.21 -2.23 -12.59
CA MET A 154 5.03 -0.94 -13.27
C MET A 154 6.36 -0.27 -13.69
N GLY A 155 7.50 -0.95 -13.51
CA GLY A 155 8.79 -0.51 -14.05
C GLY A 155 9.45 0.66 -13.32
N PHE A 156 8.99 1.04 -12.12
CA PHE A 156 9.60 2.10 -11.32
C PHE A 156 11.04 1.76 -10.92
N TYR A 157 11.33 0.52 -10.54
CA TYR A 157 12.73 0.14 -10.24
C TYR A 157 13.62 0.21 -11.49
N ALA A 158 13.14 -0.32 -12.61
CA ALA A 158 13.89 -0.34 -13.88
C ALA A 158 14.12 1.09 -14.43
N LYS A 159 13.19 2.03 -14.20
CA LYS A 159 13.35 3.46 -14.52
C LYS A 159 14.60 4.06 -13.88
N TYR A 160 14.95 3.60 -12.67
CA TYR A 160 16.12 4.05 -11.93
C TYR A 160 17.31 3.08 -12.00
N GLY A 161 17.30 2.12 -12.94
CA GLY A 161 18.42 1.19 -13.17
C GLY A 161 18.54 0.06 -12.15
N LEU A 162 17.47 -0.21 -11.39
CA LEU A 162 17.44 -1.25 -10.36
C LEU A 162 16.69 -2.49 -10.82
N ASP A 163 17.17 -3.64 -10.35
CA ASP A 163 16.56 -4.96 -10.42
C ASP A 163 16.23 -5.37 -8.98
N VAL A 164 14.96 -5.27 -8.58
CA VAL A 164 14.56 -5.46 -7.18
C VAL A 164 13.75 -6.73 -7.03
N ASP A 165 14.22 -7.61 -6.15
CA ASP A 165 13.50 -8.79 -5.69
C ASP A 165 12.66 -8.42 -4.45
N VAL A 166 11.34 -8.39 -4.62
CA VAL A 166 10.39 -8.13 -3.52
C VAL A 166 10.06 -9.43 -2.78
N ILE A 167 10.59 -9.56 -1.57
CA ILE A 167 10.57 -10.81 -0.81
C ILE A 167 9.44 -10.77 0.21
N LYS A 168 8.46 -11.65 0.04
CA LYS A 168 7.35 -11.80 0.99
C LYS A 168 7.84 -12.32 2.33
N THR A 169 7.42 -11.66 3.41
CA THR A 169 7.78 -11.99 4.78
C THR A 169 6.55 -12.44 5.58
N ALA A 170 6.73 -13.43 6.46
CA ALA A 170 5.65 -14.03 7.25
C ALA A 170 5.08 -13.08 8.33
N GLY A 171 5.87 -12.11 8.79
CA GLY A 171 5.44 -11.14 9.80
C GLY A 171 6.56 -10.18 10.18
N TRP A 172 6.26 -9.24 11.07
CA TRP A 172 7.12 -8.10 11.37
C TRP A 172 8.37 -8.44 12.17
N ALA A 173 8.32 -9.44 13.05
CA ALA A 173 9.50 -9.92 13.75
C ALA A 173 10.55 -10.49 12.77
N VAL A 174 10.10 -11.30 11.81
CA VAL A 174 10.97 -11.84 10.76
C VAL A 174 11.51 -10.72 9.87
N ALA A 175 10.67 -9.75 9.49
CA ALA A 175 11.11 -8.60 8.69
C ALA A 175 12.20 -7.79 9.40
N ARG A 176 12.03 -7.54 10.71
CA ARG A 176 13.04 -6.90 11.56
C ARG A 176 14.34 -7.71 11.56
N ASP A 177 14.27 -9.01 11.84
CA ASP A 177 15.46 -9.85 12.03
C ASP A 177 16.26 -10.00 10.72
N MET A 178 15.58 -10.21 9.59
CA MET A 178 16.22 -10.23 8.27
C MET A 178 16.85 -8.89 7.89
N SER A 179 16.21 -7.78 8.25
CA SER A 179 16.76 -6.43 8.03
C SER A 179 17.99 -6.18 8.90
N LEU A 180 17.98 -6.59 10.18
CA LEU A 180 19.12 -6.46 11.09
C LEU A 180 20.31 -7.33 10.66
N ASN A 181 20.05 -8.50 10.08
CA ASN A 181 21.07 -9.42 9.59
C ASN A 181 21.62 -9.03 8.20
N GLY A 182 21.08 -7.98 7.56
CA GLY A 182 21.49 -7.56 6.22
C GLY A 182 21.04 -8.51 5.10
N GLU A 183 20.02 -9.34 5.35
CA GLU A 183 19.42 -10.18 4.32
C GLU A 183 18.56 -9.37 3.34
N TYR A 184 18.07 -8.21 3.80
CA TYR A 184 17.39 -7.21 3.00
C TYR A 184 18.24 -5.94 2.89
N ASP A 185 18.27 -5.35 1.69
CA ASP A 185 18.89 -4.04 1.44
C ASP A 185 18.00 -2.91 2.00
N ALA A 186 16.69 -3.08 1.87
CA ALA A 186 15.66 -2.24 2.45
C ALA A 186 14.41 -3.07 2.78
N SER A 187 13.49 -2.53 3.56
CA SER A 187 12.30 -3.27 3.95
C SER A 187 11.09 -2.35 4.13
N HIS A 188 9.93 -2.87 3.78
CA HIS A 188 8.64 -2.45 4.32
C HIS A 188 8.67 -2.61 5.85
N MET A 189 8.43 -1.54 6.58
CA MET A 189 8.39 -1.52 8.04
C MET A 189 7.17 -0.76 8.56
N LEU A 190 6.75 -1.06 9.78
CA LEU A 190 5.81 -0.20 10.50
C LEU A 190 6.56 1.06 10.93
N THR A 191 5.93 2.23 10.80
CA THR A 191 6.57 3.53 11.07
C THR A 191 7.27 3.67 12.45
N PRO A 192 6.84 2.98 13.53
CA PRO A 192 7.62 2.96 14.78
C PRO A 192 8.85 2.06 14.80
N MET A 193 8.96 1.07 13.91
CA MET A 193 10.06 0.09 13.93
C MET A 193 11.44 0.73 13.70
N PRO A 194 11.66 1.62 12.72
CA PRO A 194 12.97 2.26 12.53
C PRO A 194 13.41 3.08 13.76
N LEU A 195 12.47 3.71 14.47
CA LEU A 195 12.73 4.43 15.72
C LEU A 195 13.14 3.46 16.83
N ALA A 196 12.33 2.40 17.03
CA ALA A 196 12.60 1.38 18.04
C ALA A 196 13.95 0.69 17.81
N MET A 197 14.24 0.28 16.58
CA MET A 197 15.50 -0.35 16.19
C MET A 197 16.71 0.58 16.41
N SER A 198 16.59 1.86 16.05
CA SER A 198 17.66 2.84 16.26
C SER A 198 17.94 3.11 17.74
N MET A 199 16.90 3.00 18.58
CA MET A 199 17.01 3.15 20.04
C MET A 199 17.38 1.86 20.78
N GLY A 200 17.39 0.70 20.10
CA GLY A 200 17.55 -0.61 20.75
C GLY A 200 16.33 -1.05 21.57
N ALA A 201 15.15 -0.51 21.30
CA ALA A 201 13.91 -0.94 21.92
C ALA A 201 13.43 -2.24 21.23
N GLY A 202 13.51 -3.36 21.95
CA GLY A 202 13.08 -4.67 21.45
C GLY A 202 14.01 -5.33 20.43
N SER A 203 15.23 -4.80 20.25
CA SER A 203 16.32 -5.39 19.48
C SER A 203 17.67 -4.80 19.89
N THR A 204 18.76 -5.29 19.33
CA THR A 204 20.04 -4.56 19.36
C THR A 204 19.87 -3.20 18.68
N ALA A 205 20.48 -2.16 19.26
CA ALA A 205 20.47 -0.82 18.69
C ALA A 205 21.25 -0.81 17.36
N THR A 206 20.55 -0.50 16.27
CA THR A 206 21.12 -0.43 14.93
C THR A 206 20.58 0.81 14.23
N PRO A 207 21.45 1.75 13.78
CA PRO A 207 20.98 2.95 13.10
C PRO A 207 20.21 2.64 11.81
N TYR A 208 18.95 3.04 11.79
CA TYR A 208 18.05 2.90 10.65
C TYR A 208 17.52 4.27 10.24
N ILE A 209 17.23 4.41 8.96
CA ILE A 209 16.53 5.58 8.41
C ILE A 209 15.23 5.15 7.74
N MET A 210 14.29 6.07 7.69
CA MET A 210 12.95 5.92 7.12
C MET A 210 12.73 7.01 6.07
N PRO A 211 13.09 6.76 4.80
CA PRO A 211 13.03 7.77 3.74
C PRO A 211 11.64 8.13 3.26
N ALA A 212 10.70 7.19 3.32
CA ALA A 212 9.35 7.43 2.85
C ALA A 212 8.32 6.71 3.72
N VAL A 213 7.21 7.39 3.98
CA VAL A 213 5.97 6.73 4.41
C VAL A 213 5.37 6.04 3.19
N GLU A 214 4.96 4.79 3.32
CA GLU A 214 4.34 4.08 2.20
C GLU A 214 2.86 4.40 2.12
N ASN A 215 2.17 4.49 3.26
CA ASN A 215 0.76 4.80 3.29
C ASN A 215 0.38 5.57 4.55
N ILE A 216 -0.67 6.38 4.41
CA ILE A 216 -1.42 6.98 5.50
C ILE A 216 -2.80 6.30 5.59
N ASN A 217 -3.41 6.34 6.78
CA ASN A 217 -4.67 5.64 7.05
C ASN A 217 -4.57 4.12 6.72
N GLY A 218 -5.63 3.50 6.18
CA GLY A 218 -5.62 2.13 5.66
C GLY A 218 -5.72 1.02 6.71
N GLN A 219 -6.20 1.35 7.91
CA GLN A 219 -6.41 0.40 9.00
C GLN A 219 -7.82 0.57 9.58
N ALA A 220 -8.25 -0.41 10.36
CA ALA A 220 -9.52 -0.35 11.07
C ALA A 220 -9.46 -1.17 12.36
N ILE A 221 -10.33 -0.84 13.30
CA ILE A 221 -10.72 -1.78 14.36
C ILE A 221 -11.83 -2.65 13.80
N VAL A 222 -11.61 -3.96 13.82
CA VAL A 222 -12.59 -4.97 13.43
C VAL A 222 -13.02 -5.73 14.68
N LEU A 223 -14.32 -5.97 14.81
CA LEU A 223 -14.87 -6.83 15.85
C LEU A 223 -15.48 -8.08 15.22
N HIS A 224 -15.44 -9.18 15.96
CA HIS A 224 -16.18 -10.38 15.57
C HIS A 224 -17.69 -10.08 15.55
N ASN A 225 -18.41 -10.66 14.59
CA ASN A 225 -19.87 -10.53 14.47
C ASN A 225 -20.68 -10.92 15.72
N LYS A 226 -20.11 -11.64 16.70
CA LYS A 226 -20.76 -11.97 17.97
C LYS A 226 -20.89 -10.75 18.90
N HIS A 227 -20.20 -9.65 18.59
CA HIS A 227 -20.13 -8.42 19.39
C HIS A 227 -20.85 -7.24 18.73
N LYS A 228 -21.80 -7.50 17.82
CA LYS A 228 -22.60 -6.45 17.15
C LYS A 228 -23.38 -5.57 18.15
N ASP A 229 -23.69 -6.09 19.32
CA ASP A 229 -24.33 -5.44 20.46
C ASP A 229 -23.35 -4.76 21.44
N LYS A 230 -22.04 -4.96 21.26
CA LYS A 230 -20.98 -4.45 22.14
C LYS A 230 -20.07 -3.47 21.43
N ARG A 231 -20.66 -2.42 20.86
CA ARG A 231 -19.95 -1.40 20.07
C ARG A 231 -19.42 -0.24 20.91
N ASP A 232 -19.92 -0.03 22.13
CA ASP A 232 -19.30 0.95 23.04
C ASP A 232 -18.01 0.34 23.60
N PRO A 233 -16.83 0.96 23.41
CA PRO A 233 -15.57 0.44 23.92
C PRO A 233 -15.57 0.18 25.42
N LYS A 234 -16.40 0.86 26.21
CA LYS A 234 -16.56 0.59 27.66
C LYS A 234 -17.02 -0.84 27.96
N GLN A 235 -17.63 -1.52 27.00
CA GLN A 235 -18.10 -2.90 27.12
C GLN A 235 -17.01 -3.94 26.78
N TRP A 236 -15.81 -3.51 26.39
CA TRP A 236 -14.75 -4.40 25.90
C TRP A 236 -13.84 -4.95 27.00
N LYS A 237 -14.13 -4.70 28.27
CA LYS A 237 -13.36 -5.31 29.37
C LYS A 237 -13.36 -6.84 29.24
N GLY A 238 -12.16 -7.43 29.25
CA GLY A 238 -11.89 -8.85 29.03
C GLY A 238 -11.70 -9.24 27.56
N PHE A 239 -11.88 -8.33 26.60
CA PHE A 239 -11.70 -8.64 25.18
C PHE A 239 -10.24 -8.93 24.85
N LYS A 240 -10.04 -9.80 23.85
CA LYS A 240 -8.76 -10.11 23.24
C LYS A 240 -8.64 -9.43 21.89
N PHE A 241 -7.71 -8.49 21.77
CA PHE A 241 -7.41 -7.79 20.53
C PHE A 241 -6.10 -8.30 19.91
N GLY A 242 -6.13 -8.47 18.58
CA GLY A 242 -4.92 -8.68 17.78
C GLY A 242 -4.32 -7.35 17.30
N VAL A 243 -3.00 -7.25 17.30
CA VAL A 243 -2.23 -6.21 16.60
C VAL A 243 -1.05 -6.85 15.86
N PRO A 244 -0.57 -6.28 14.75
CA PRO A 244 0.51 -6.88 13.97
C PRO A 244 1.85 -6.98 14.71
N PHE A 245 2.16 -6.00 15.56
CA PHE A 245 3.44 -5.89 16.25
C PHE A 245 3.36 -4.88 17.40
N ASP A 246 4.23 -5.00 18.39
CA ASP A 246 4.28 -4.06 19.52
C ASP A 246 4.67 -2.64 19.08
N TYR A 247 5.73 -2.53 18.26
CA TYR A 247 6.21 -1.26 17.71
C TYR A 247 5.43 -0.90 16.44
N SER A 248 4.13 -0.64 16.59
CA SER A 248 3.24 -0.36 15.47
C SER A 248 2.20 0.70 15.77
N MET A 249 1.80 1.43 14.73
CA MET A 249 0.68 2.38 14.81
C MET A 249 -0.62 1.69 15.21
N HIS A 250 -0.80 0.43 14.83
CA HIS A 250 -1.93 -0.39 15.22
C HIS A 250 -2.03 -0.57 16.75
N ASN A 251 -0.91 -0.90 17.39
CA ASN A 251 -0.85 -1.01 18.84
C ASN A 251 -1.08 0.35 19.52
N PHE A 252 -0.40 1.40 19.05
CA PHE A 252 -0.52 2.72 19.68
C PHE A 252 -1.89 3.37 19.47
N LEU A 253 -2.52 3.23 18.32
CA LEU A 253 -3.87 3.73 18.06
C LEU A 253 -4.92 2.91 18.81
N LEU A 254 -4.79 1.58 18.92
CA LEU A 254 -5.70 0.78 19.72
C LEU A 254 -5.62 1.17 21.20
N ARG A 255 -4.40 1.26 21.74
CA ARG A 255 -4.15 1.71 23.12
C ARG A 255 -4.71 3.10 23.37
N TYR A 256 -4.50 4.03 22.44
CA TYR A 256 -5.04 5.37 22.52
C TYR A 256 -6.57 5.35 22.56
N TYR A 257 -7.19 4.64 21.62
CA TYR A 257 -8.64 4.56 21.47
C TYR A 257 -9.31 3.99 22.72
N VAL A 258 -8.84 2.86 23.26
CA VAL A 258 -9.45 2.24 24.44
C VAL A 258 -9.18 3.03 25.72
N ALA A 259 -7.99 3.63 25.86
CA ALA A 259 -7.65 4.45 27.03
C ALA A 259 -8.51 5.72 27.11
N GLU A 260 -8.79 6.38 25.97
CA GLU A 260 -9.68 7.53 25.92
C GLU A 260 -11.15 7.17 26.22
N HIS A 261 -11.53 5.90 26.06
CA HIS A 261 -12.81 5.38 26.51
C HIS A 261 -12.80 4.82 27.95
N GLY A 262 -11.68 4.98 28.66
CA GLY A 262 -11.55 4.62 30.08
C GLY A 262 -11.14 3.18 30.35
N LEU A 263 -10.67 2.43 29.35
CA LEU A 263 -10.11 1.08 29.54
C LEU A 263 -8.59 1.12 29.58
N ASP A 264 -8.01 0.48 30.58
CA ASP A 264 -6.57 0.27 30.62
C ASP A 264 -6.15 -0.86 29.65
N PRO A 265 -5.30 -0.60 28.65
CA PRO A 265 -4.97 -1.58 27.61
C PRO A 265 -4.11 -2.77 28.09
N ASP A 266 -3.48 -2.68 29.27
CA ASP A 266 -2.68 -3.78 29.84
C ASP A 266 -3.39 -4.51 31.00
N GLN A 267 -4.49 -3.95 31.52
CA GLN A 267 -5.23 -4.53 32.65
C GLN A 267 -6.66 -4.95 32.29
N ASP A 268 -7.37 -4.13 31.52
CA ASP A 268 -8.79 -4.36 31.21
C ASP A 268 -9.00 -5.18 29.93
N ILE A 269 -8.05 -5.18 29.00
CA ILE A 269 -8.09 -6.00 27.77
C ILE A 269 -6.77 -6.77 27.59
N GLN A 270 -6.75 -7.69 26.63
CA GLN A 270 -5.52 -8.37 26.20
C GLN A 270 -5.17 -7.95 24.79
N ILE A 271 -3.97 -7.41 24.59
CA ILE A 271 -3.43 -7.14 23.25
C ILE A 271 -2.41 -8.23 22.91
N ARG A 272 -2.59 -8.89 21.76
CA ARG A 272 -1.74 -9.99 21.30
C ARG A 272 -1.11 -9.65 19.95
N VAL A 273 0.17 -9.95 19.81
CA VAL A 273 0.86 -9.86 18.52
C VAL A 273 0.42 -11.03 17.65
N VAL A 274 -0.19 -10.72 16.50
CA VAL A 274 -0.68 -11.70 15.52
C VAL A 274 -0.29 -11.20 14.13
N PRO A 275 0.41 -11.99 13.30
CA PRO A 275 0.71 -11.61 11.92
C PRO A 275 -0.58 -11.31 11.12
N PRO A 276 -0.61 -10.28 10.25
CA PRO A 276 -1.81 -9.93 9.49
C PRO A 276 -2.47 -11.11 8.74
N PRO A 277 -1.70 -12.01 8.06
CA PRO A 277 -2.28 -13.20 7.41
C PRO A 277 -3.08 -14.14 8.33
N GLU A 278 -2.82 -14.09 9.63
CA GLU A 278 -3.44 -14.97 10.63
C GLU A 278 -4.62 -14.31 11.35
N MET A 279 -4.86 -13.00 11.16
CA MET A 279 -5.87 -12.22 11.88
C MET A 279 -7.28 -12.76 11.66
N VAL A 280 -7.65 -12.97 10.39
CA VAL A 280 -9.00 -13.42 10.01
C VAL A 280 -9.29 -14.83 10.54
N ALA A 281 -8.29 -15.72 10.49
CA ALA A 281 -8.41 -17.09 11.02
C ALA A 281 -8.56 -17.10 12.55
N ASN A 282 -7.79 -16.28 13.27
CA ASN A 282 -7.89 -16.16 14.72
C ASN A 282 -9.22 -15.52 15.17
N LEU A 283 -9.73 -14.55 14.41
CA LEU A 283 -11.06 -14.00 14.64
C LEU A 283 -12.13 -15.08 14.44
N ARG A 284 -12.09 -15.81 13.33
CA ARG A 284 -13.02 -16.92 13.01
C ARG A 284 -13.04 -18.02 14.07
N ALA A 285 -11.87 -18.36 14.61
CA ALA A 285 -11.73 -19.38 15.66
C ALA A 285 -12.20 -18.90 17.04
N GLY A 286 -12.52 -17.61 17.20
CA GLY A 286 -12.87 -17.02 18.50
C GLY A 286 -11.68 -16.83 19.44
N ASN A 287 -10.45 -16.95 18.94
CA ASN A 287 -9.23 -16.65 19.70
C ASN A 287 -9.08 -15.15 19.98
N LEU A 288 -9.66 -14.32 19.11
CA LEU A 288 -9.76 -12.87 19.23
C LEU A 288 -11.23 -12.44 19.26
N ASP A 289 -11.50 -11.37 20.01
CA ASP A 289 -12.78 -10.65 20.01
C ASP A 289 -12.78 -9.53 18.97
N GLY A 290 -11.60 -8.99 18.67
CA GLY A 290 -11.38 -8.03 17.60
C GLY A 290 -9.89 -7.88 17.30
N TYR A 291 -9.55 -6.95 16.42
CA TYR A 291 -8.17 -6.54 16.16
C TYR A 291 -8.13 -5.12 15.62
N LEU A 292 -6.97 -4.48 15.73
CA LEU A 292 -6.63 -3.33 14.91
C LEU A 292 -5.50 -3.77 13.97
N SER A 293 -5.79 -3.84 12.67
CA SER A 293 -4.94 -4.47 11.66
C SER A 293 -4.92 -3.63 10.38
N PRO A 294 -3.91 -3.77 9.52
CA PRO A 294 -3.94 -3.14 8.21
C PRO A 294 -4.86 -3.92 7.26
N ASP A 295 -5.35 -3.21 6.24
CA ASP A 295 -6.00 -3.84 5.11
C ASP A 295 -5.00 -4.71 4.29
N PRO A 296 -5.49 -5.72 3.54
CA PRO A 296 -6.89 -6.00 3.23
C PRO A 296 -7.58 -6.90 4.25
N PHE A 297 -6.92 -7.28 5.35
CA PHE A 297 -7.46 -8.25 6.30
C PHE A 297 -8.72 -7.74 7.03
N ASN A 298 -8.86 -6.42 7.18
CA ASN A 298 -10.08 -5.82 7.73
C ASN A 298 -11.26 -6.05 6.79
N GLN A 299 -11.13 -5.65 5.52
CA GLN A 299 -12.17 -5.88 4.51
C GLN A 299 -12.39 -7.37 4.24
N ARG A 300 -11.36 -8.20 4.39
CA ARG A 300 -11.44 -9.65 4.26
C ARG A 300 -12.35 -10.27 5.32
N ALA A 301 -12.29 -9.82 6.58
CA ALA A 301 -13.19 -10.31 7.62
C ALA A 301 -14.67 -9.97 7.34
N VAL A 302 -14.93 -8.82 6.71
CA VAL A 302 -16.27 -8.45 6.24
C VAL A 302 -16.70 -9.33 5.08
N PHE A 303 -15.84 -9.47 4.06
CA PHE A 303 -16.07 -10.29 2.88
C PHE A 303 -16.39 -11.76 3.25
N GLU A 304 -15.68 -12.30 4.23
CA GLU A 304 -15.89 -13.67 4.73
C GLU A 304 -17.00 -13.77 5.80
N LYS A 305 -17.70 -12.67 6.10
CA LYS A 305 -18.81 -12.59 7.08
C LYS A 305 -18.43 -13.04 8.49
N ILE A 306 -17.18 -12.83 8.90
CA ILE A 306 -16.69 -13.18 10.24
C ILE A 306 -16.80 -11.99 11.20
N GLY A 307 -16.48 -10.80 10.70
CA GLY A 307 -16.43 -9.58 11.49
C GLY A 307 -16.99 -8.38 10.74
N PHE A 308 -17.02 -7.26 11.43
CA PHE A 308 -17.47 -5.98 10.92
C PHE A 308 -16.46 -4.88 11.29
N LEU A 309 -16.40 -3.83 10.47
CA LEU A 309 -15.59 -2.65 10.74
C LEU A 309 -16.29 -1.83 11.83
N HIS A 310 -15.63 -1.67 12.98
CA HIS A 310 -16.14 -0.84 14.08
C HIS A 310 -15.85 0.65 13.81
N ILE A 311 -14.61 0.95 13.43
CA ILE A 311 -14.15 2.30 13.09
C ILE A 311 -12.93 2.21 12.17
N LEU A 312 -12.81 3.15 11.22
CA LEU A 312 -11.56 3.33 10.47
C LEU A 312 -10.56 4.12 11.33
N THR A 313 -9.27 3.82 11.22
CA THR A 313 -8.27 4.58 12.00
C THR A 313 -8.11 6.03 11.56
N LYS A 314 -8.54 6.38 10.34
CA LYS A 314 -8.63 7.79 9.90
C LYS A 314 -9.55 8.62 10.80
N ASP A 315 -10.61 8.00 11.34
CA ASP A 315 -11.54 8.66 12.26
C ASP A 315 -10.96 8.80 13.68
N ILE A 316 -9.85 8.11 13.99
CA ILE A 316 -9.07 8.27 15.22
C ILE A 316 -8.04 9.39 15.03
N TRP A 317 -7.30 9.34 13.93
CA TRP A 317 -6.32 10.34 13.52
C TRP A 317 -6.25 10.40 11.99
N GLU A 318 -6.80 11.46 11.41
CA GLU A 318 -6.79 11.66 9.96
C GLU A 318 -5.36 11.84 9.43
N GLY A 319 -5.01 11.06 8.41
CA GLY A 319 -3.71 11.11 7.75
C GLY A 319 -2.57 10.57 8.62
N HIS A 320 -2.87 9.74 9.63
CA HIS A 320 -1.82 9.12 10.45
C HIS A 320 -0.90 8.26 9.58
N PRO A 321 0.42 8.21 9.87
CA PRO A 321 1.32 7.34 9.15
C PRO A 321 1.04 5.88 9.52
N CYS A 322 1.30 4.93 8.62
CA CYS A 322 1.10 3.52 8.89
C CYS A 322 2.41 2.75 8.68
N CYS A 323 2.71 2.43 7.42
CA CYS A 323 3.91 1.73 7.03
C CYS A 323 4.89 2.66 6.32
N ALA A 324 6.12 2.22 6.20
CA ALA A 324 7.21 2.98 5.66
C ALA A 324 8.23 2.10 4.95
N PHE A 325 8.87 2.71 3.98
CA PHE A 325 10.09 2.22 3.39
C PHE A 325 11.24 2.60 4.32
N ALA A 326 12.04 1.63 4.73
CA ALA A 326 13.16 1.85 5.65
C ALA A 326 14.40 1.03 5.24
N CYS A 327 15.57 1.51 5.60
CA CYS A 327 16.84 0.81 5.37
C CYS A 327 17.85 1.14 6.47
N SER A 328 18.90 0.33 6.56
CA SER A 328 20.00 0.63 7.48
C SER A 328 20.70 1.92 7.06
N GLN A 329 21.15 2.73 8.01
CA GLN A 329 21.93 3.92 7.70
C GLN A 329 23.21 3.55 6.93
N LYS A 330 23.81 2.39 7.26
CA LYS A 330 24.97 1.82 6.56
C LYS A 330 24.73 1.66 5.05
N PHE A 331 23.58 1.10 4.65
CA PHE A 331 23.22 0.95 3.24
C PHE A 331 23.20 2.31 2.53
N ALA A 332 22.52 3.31 3.13
CA ALA A 332 22.42 4.64 2.57
C ALA A 332 23.77 5.37 2.47
N THR A 333 24.70 5.13 3.40
CA THR A 333 26.02 5.78 3.41
C THR A 333 27.05 5.09 2.53
N GLU A 334 27.07 3.76 2.48
CA GLU A 334 28.06 2.99 1.72
C GLU A 334 27.67 2.81 0.24
N MET A 335 26.38 2.86 -0.08
CA MET A 335 25.86 2.75 -1.44
C MET A 335 24.92 3.92 -1.78
N PRO A 336 25.42 5.17 -1.75
CA PRO A 336 24.59 6.36 -1.85
C PRO A 336 23.87 6.50 -3.20
N ASN A 337 24.48 6.09 -4.33
CA ASN A 337 23.80 6.18 -5.63
C ASN A 337 22.68 5.14 -5.73
N THR A 338 22.93 3.92 -5.28
CA THR A 338 21.96 2.83 -5.20
C THR A 338 20.78 3.20 -4.31
N TYR A 339 21.06 3.70 -3.11
CA TYR A 339 20.05 4.19 -2.18
C TYR A 339 19.20 5.30 -2.79
N ALA A 340 19.85 6.30 -3.40
CA ALA A 340 19.13 7.42 -4.00
C ALA A 340 18.26 7.00 -5.21
N ALA A 341 18.67 5.96 -5.95
CA ALA A 341 17.87 5.39 -7.04
C ALA A 341 16.64 4.67 -6.48
N LEU A 342 16.81 3.87 -5.42
CA LEU A 342 15.71 3.15 -4.78
C LEU A 342 14.73 4.13 -4.13
N PHE A 343 15.25 5.16 -3.47
CA PHE A 343 14.44 6.19 -2.83
C PHE A 343 13.54 6.91 -3.85
N ARG A 344 14.11 7.35 -4.98
CA ARG A 344 13.32 7.97 -6.06
C ARG A 344 12.26 7.02 -6.62
N ALA A 345 12.59 5.73 -6.80
CA ALA A 345 11.64 4.72 -7.26
C ALA A 345 10.42 4.60 -6.32
N ILE A 346 10.67 4.59 -5.01
CA ILE A 346 9.60 4.47 -4.00
C ILE A 346 8.77 5.75 -3.91
N VAL A 347 9.38 6.94 -3.91
CA VAL A 347 8.64 8.21 -3.88
C VAL A 347 7.72 8.34 -5.10
N ASP A 348 8.24 8.02 -6.29
CA ASP A 348 7.43 7.99 -7.51
C ASP A 348 6.29 6.96 -7.44
N ALA A 349 6.58 5.73 -7.01
CA ALA A 349 5.57 4.68 -6.89
C ALA A 349 4.48 5.05 -5.88
N THR A 350 4.84 5.76 -4.81
CA THR A 350 3.91 6.26 -3.78
C THR A 350 2.97 7.32 -4.38
N HIS A 351 3.51 8.31 -5.09
CA HIS A 351 2.69 9.31 -5.78
C HIS A 351 1.83 8.73 -6.90
N PHE A 352 2.32 7.70 -7.60
CA PHE A 352 1.50 6.97 -8.57
C PHE A 352 0.33 6.24 -7.89
N SER A 353 0.57 5.64 -6.72
CA SER A 353 -0.45 4.93 -5.92
C SER A 353 -1.52 5.86 -5.34
N ALA A 354 -1.16 7.10 -5.04
CA ALA A 354 -2.07 8.12 -4.50
C ALA A 354 -3.21 8.46 -5.47
N LYS A 355 -2.93 8.48 -6.78
CA LYS A 355 -3.87 8.88 -7.84
C LYS A 355 -5.04 7.91 -7.95
N ALA A 356 -6.26 8.41 -7.77
CA ALA A 356 -7.48 7.60 -7.75
C ALA A 356 -7.67 6.78 -9.04
N GLU A 357 -7.32 7.35 -10.21
CA GLU A 357 -7.42 6.71 -11.52
C GLU A 357 -6.56 5.45 -11.67
N ASN A 358 -5.50 5.31 -10.87
CA ASN A 358 -4.58 4.17 -10.92
C ASN A 358 -5.01 3.02 -9.99
N ARG A 359 -5.86 3.31 -8.98
CA ARG A 359 -6.07 2.39 -7.85
C ARG A 359 -6.76 1.08 -8.21
N GLU A 360 -7.66 1.08 -9.19
CA GLU A 360 -8.30 -0.16 -9.66
C GLU A 360 -7.31 -1.10 -10.36
N GLU A 361 -6.40 -0.53 -11.13
CA GLU A 361 -5.39 -1.28 -11.86
C GLU A 361 -4.31 -1.81 -10.91
N ILE A 362 -3.90 -0.99 -9.96
CA ILE A 362 -3.02 -1.40 -8.86
C ILE A 362 -3.64 -2.57 -8.11
N ALA A 363 -4.94 -2.50 -7.75
CA ALA A 363 -5.62 -3.59 -7.06
C ALA A 363 -5.51 -4.92 -7.83
N ARG A 364 -5.72 -4.89 -9.15
CA ARG A 364 -5.58 -6.06 -10.02
C ARG A 364 -4.14 -6.58 -10.04
N ALA A 365 -3.15 -5.70 -10.16
CA ALA A 365 -1.74 -6.07 -10.26
C ALA A 365 -1.21 -6.73 -8.98
N ILE A 366 -1.65 -6.29 -7.80
CA ILE A 366 -1.09 -6.73 -6.51
C ILE A 366 -1.91 -7.83 -5.80
N SER A 367 -3.13 -8.11 -6.25
CA SER A 367 -3.96 -9.20 -5.73
C SER A 367 -3.41 -10.62 -5.83
N PRO A 368 -2.70 -11.02 -6.90
CA PRO A 368 -2.30 -12.41 -7.15
C PRO A 368 -1.32 -13.00 -6.14
N LYS A 369 -1.04 -14.31 -6.27
CA LYS A 369 -0.31 -15.12 -5.30
C LYS A 369 1.12 -14.66 -5.04
N ASN A 370 1.81 -14.17 -6.06
CA ASN A 370 3.17 -13.62 -5.94
C ASN A 370 3.22 -12.39 -5.01
N TYR A 371 2.12 -11.64 -4.92
CA TYR A 371 1.99 -10.45 -4.06
C TYR A 371 1.08 -10.72 -2.86
N LEU A 372 -0.13 -10.14 -2.81
CA LEU A 372 -0.98 -10.21 -1.62
C LEU A 372 -1.65 -11.57 -1.42
N ASN A 373 -1.91 -12.32 -2.50
CA ASN A 373 -2.73 -13.53 -2.48
C ASN A 373 -4.12 -13.27 -1.87
N GLN A 374 -4.80 -12.23 -2.34
CA GLN A 374 -6.10 -11.76 -1.83
C GLN A 374 -7.06 -11.51 -2.98
N PRO A 375 -8.36 -11.83 -2.83
CA PRO A 375 -9.33 -11.57 -3.90
C PRO A 375 -9.39 -10.11 -4.31
N GLU A 376 -9.38 -9.89 -5.62
CA GLU A 376 -9.35 -8.55 -6.24
C GLU A 376 -10.46 -7.65 -5.71
N VAL A 377 -11.67 -8.19 -5.53
CA VAL A 377 -12.78 -7.40 -4.99
C VAL A 377 -12.47 -6.81 -3.60
N VAL A 378 -11.75 -7.54 -2.74
CA VAL A 378 -11.36 -7.07 -1.40
C VAL A 378 -10.31 -5.98 -1.53
N VAL A 379 -9.27 -6.20 -2.32
CA VAL A 379 -8.18 -5.22 -2.52
C VAL A 379 -8.72 -3.95 -3.20
N ARG A 380 -9.61 -4.08 -4.18
CA ARG A 380 -10.28 -2.96 -4.85
C ARG A 380 -11.13 -2.14 -3.87
N GLN A 381 -11.95 -2.79 -3.04
CA GLN A 381 -12.75 -2.10 -2.00
C GLN A 381 -11.90 -1.28 -1.03
N VAL A 382 -10.68 -1.75 -0.75
CA VAL A 382 -9.70 -1.04 0.07
C VAL A 382 -9.15 0.16 -0.68
N LEU A 383 -8.53 -0.07 -1.84
CA LEU A 383 -7.80 0.99 -2.54
C LEU A 383 -8.74 2.06 -3.10
N THR A 384 -9.94 1.73 -3.56
CA THR A 384 -10.87 2.73 -4.10
C THR A 384 -11.74 3.39 -3.04
N GLY A 385 -11.75 2.88 -1.80
CA GLY A 385 -12.58 3.47 -0.75
C GLY A 385 -14.05 3.14 -0.83
N ARG A 386 -14.48 2.30 -1.78
CA ARG A 386 -15.89 1.92 -1.95
C ARG A 386 -16.15 0.53 -1.39
N TYR A 387 -16.75 0.45 -0.19
CA TYR A 387 -16.84 -0.81 0.58
C TYR A 387 -18.13 -0.95 1.40
N VAL A 388 -18.29 -2.09 2.06
CA VAL A 388 -19.32 -2.35 3.08
C VAL A 388 -18.65 -2.63 4.42
N ASP A 389 -19.30 -2.25 5.52
CA ASP A 389 -18.74 -2.38 6.88
C ASP A 389 -19.09 -3.70 7.58
N GLY A 390 -20.09 -4.44 7.08
CA GLY A 390 -20.57 -5.70 7.68
C GLY A 390 -21.66 -5.54 8.75
N LEU A 391 -22.14 -4.33 8.99
CA LEU A 391 -23.23 -4.02 9.93
C LEU A 391 -24.55 -3.76 9.22
N GLU A 392 -24.50 -2.98 8.14
CA GLU A 392 -25.69 -2.53 7.41
C GLU A 392 -25.57 -2.92 5.93
N GLU A 393 -26.70 -2.93 5.21
CA GLU A 393 -26.70 -2.99 3.74
C GLU A 393 -26.35 -1.61 3.14
N LYS A 394 -25.32 -0.98 3.71
CA LYS A 394 -24.86 0.35 3.33
C LYS A 394 -23.51 0.24 2.64
N ILE A 395 -23.43 0.91 1.50
CA ILE A 395 -22.18 1.11 0.78
C ILE A 395 -21.60 2.44 1.25
N TYR A 396 -20.34 2.39 1.66
CA TYR A 396 -19.52 3.54 1.98
C TYR A 396 -18.68 3.93 0.76
N ASP A 397 -18.45 5.22 0.62
CA ASP A 397 -17.61 5.82 -0.42
C ASP A 397 -16.66 6.81 0.26
N VAL A 398 -15.49 6.29 0.66
CA VAL A 398 -14.46 6.99 1.44
C VAL A 398 -13.14 6.81 0.67
N PRO A 399 -12.91 7.57 -0.42
CA PRO A 399 -11.78 7.37 -1.32
C PRO A 399 -10.42 7.50 -0.61
N ASP A 400 -10.36 8.19 0.51
CA ASP A 400 -9.19 8.39 1.37
C ASP A 400 -9.18 7.46 2.61
N ARG A 401 -9.91 6.31 2.57
CA ARG A 401 -9.83 5.28 3.63
C ARG A 401 -8.39 4.77 3.81
N ILE A 402 -7.67 4.69 2.70
CA ILE A 402 -6.23 4.50 2.58
C ILE A 402 -5.76 5.54 1.58
N ASP A 403 -4.59 6.14 1.83
CA ASP A 403 -3.95 7.01 0.86
C ASP A 403 -2.42 6.86 0.94
N PHE A 404 -1.72 7.45 -0.01
CA PHE A 404 -0.30 7.28 -0.22
C PHE A 404 0.38 8.66 -0.25
N ASP A 405 1.13 8.97 0.80
CA ASP A 405 1.91 10.20 0.93
C ASP A 405 3.33 9.81 1.40
N PRO A 406 4.38 10.06 0.61
CA PRO A 406 5.73 9.66 0.96
C PRO A 406 6.33 10.44 2.12
N PHE A 407 5.77 11.58 2.52
CA PHE A 407 6.48 12.53 3.37
C PHE A 407 6.55 12.08 4.85
N PRO A 408 7.75 11.83 5.41
CA PRO A 408 7.92 11.30 6.76
C PRO A 408 7.97 12.42 7.80
N TRP A 409 6.84 13.06 8.10
CA TRP A 409 6.75 14.17 9.05
C TRP A 409 7.49 13.89 10.37
N HIS A 410 8.48 14.72 10.73
CA HIS A 410 9.18 14.60 12.01
C HIS A 410 8.23 14.71 13.20
N SER A 411 7.21 15.58 13.12
CA SER A 411 6.17 15.69 14.14
C SER A 411 5.42 14.38 14.41
N MET A 412 5.24 13.52 13.39
CA MET A 412 4.65 12.19 13.59
C MET A 412 5.62 11.24 14.31
N ALA A 413 6.92 11.28 13.99
CA ALA A 413 7.94 10.54 14.74
C ALA A 413 7.97 10.95 16.22
N VAL A 414 7.89 12.26 16.51
CA VAL A 414 7.79 12.75 17.90
C VAL A 414 6.55 12.18 18.59
N TRP A 415 5.39 12.16 17.93
CA TRP A 415 4.18 11.54 18.50
C TRP A 415 4.39 10.04 18.79
N ILE A 416 4.99 9.30 17.86
CA ILE A 416 5.26 7.88 18.02
C ILE A 416 6.18 7.63 19.21
N LEU A 417 7.30 8.36 19.31
CA LEU A 417 8.22 8.29 20.44
C LEU A 417 7.50 8.65 21.76
N THR A 418 6.60 9.64 21.72
CA THR A 418 5.77 10.03 22.88
C THR A 418 4.86 8.88 23.32
N GLN A 419 4.24 8.15 22.38
CA GLN A 419 3.44 6.96 22.72
C GLN A 419 4.29 5.78 23.19
N MET A 420 5.49 5.58 22.62
CA MET A 420 6.45 4.59 23.10
C MET A 420 6.81 4.86 24.56
N LYS A 421 7.06 6.14 24.93
CA LYS A 421 7.34 6.52 26.33
C LYS A 421 6.09 6.35 27.20
N ARG A 422 4.93 6.87 26.77
CA ARG A 422 3.65 6.76 27.51
C ARG A 422 3.36 5.33 27.97
N TRP A 423 3.69 4.34 27.14
CA TRP A 423 3.43 2.93 27.41
C TRP A 423 4.65 2.14 27.90
N GLY A 424 5.75 2.81 28.25
CA GLY A 424 6.92 2.17 28.87
C GLY A 424 7.80 1.36 27.91
N TYR A 425 7.64 1.50 26.60
CA TYR A 425 8.54 0.87 25.61
C TYR A 425 9.92 1.54 25.57
N ILE A 426 9.99 2.82 25.94
CA ILE A 426 11.23 3.56 26.14
C ILE A 426 11.14 4.31 27.48
N SER A 427 12.29 4.56 28.10
CA SER A 427 12.37 5.18 29.44
C SER A 427 13.45 6.27 29.47
N GLY A 428 13.40 7.11 30.51
CA GLY A 428 14.36 8.20 30.73
C GLY A 428 14.05 9.47 29.93
N ASP A 429 15.05 10.35 29.87
CA ASP A 429 14.99 11.60 29.12
C ASP A 429 15.20 11.30 27.63
N VAL A 430 14.20 11.63 26.82
CA VAL A 430 14.17 11.35 25.38
C VAL A 430 14.37 12.65 24.62
N ASP A 431 15.43 12.73 23.82
CA ASP A 431 15.60 13.81 22.85
C ASP A 431 14.78 13.49 21.60
N TYR A 432 13.47 13.74 21.70
CA TYR A 432 12.49 13.41 20.66
C TYR A 432 12.86 14.01 19.31
N LYS A 433 13.32 15.27 19.31
CA LYS A 433 13.62 16.01 18.10
C LYS A 433 14.81 15.37 17.38
N LYS A 434 15.90 15.14 18.10
CA LYS A 434 17.10 14.53 17.53
C LYS A 434 16.82 13.15 16.94
N ILE A 435 16.09 12.31 17.68
CA ILE A 435 15.77 10.95 17.21
C ILE A 435 14.84 11.01 15.99
N ALA A 436 13.83 11.87 16.00
CA ALA A 436 12.93 12.08 14.87
C ALA A 436 13.70 12.51 13.61
N GLU A 437 14.56 13.52 13.70
CA GLU A 437 15.35 14.04 12.57
C GLU A 437 16.42 13.05 12.09
N GLN A 438 16.96 12.20 12.98
CA GLN A 438 17.93 11.18 12.60
C GLN A 438 17.29 10.03 11.81
N VAL A 439 16.09 9.60 12.21
CA VAL A 439 15.45 8.42 11.62
C VAL A 439 14.54 8.80 10.46
N TYR A 440 13.70 9.83 10.60
CA TYR A 440 12.76 10.25 9.56
C TYR A 440 13.45 11.32 8.72
N VAL A 441 13.95 10.97 7.54
CA VAL A 441 14.78 11.87 6.72
C VAL A 441 13.94 12.82 5.85
N ALA A 442 13.03 13.57 6.49
CA ALA A 442 11.99 14.35 5.81
C ALA A 442 12.54 15.47 4.92
N SER A 443 13.67 16.05 5.30
CA SER A 443 14.33 17.08 4.51
C SER A 443 14.85 16.51 3.18
N GLU A 444 15.42 15.32 3.21
CA GLU A 444 15.87 14.57 2.04
C GLU A 444 14.69 14.14 1.18
N THR A 445 13.59 13.67 1.78
CA THR A 445 12.35 13.36 1.05
C THR A 445 11.83 14.59 0.32
N GLY A 446 11.83 15.76 0.95
CA GLY A 446 11.40 17.00 0.32
C GLY A 446 12.20 17.34 -0.94
N LYS A 447 13.53 17.19 -0.88
CA LYS A 447 14.41 17.40 -2.05
C LYS A 447 14.13 16.39 -3.16
N VAL A 448 13.96 15.11 -2.81
CA VAL A 448 13.63 14.06 -3.79
C VAL A 448 12.27 14.33 -4.45
N MET A 449 11.29 14.80 -3.69
CA MET A 449 9.99 15.20 -4.24
C MET A 449 10.14 16.35 -5.24
N GLU A 450 10.90 17.40 -4.92
CA GLU A 450 11.16 18.53 -5.83
C GLU A 450 11.87 18.10 -7.11
N GLU A 451 12.91 17.27 -7.00
CA GLU A 451 13.65 16.71 -8.14
C GLU A 451 12.74 15.91 -9.09
N LEU A 452 11.74 15.23 -8.55
CA LEU A 452 10.75 14.46 -9.30
C LEU A 452 9.55 15.29 -9.78
N GLY A 453 9.51 16.59 -9.46
CA GLY A 453 8.45 17.51 -9.86
C GLY A 453 7.20 17.48 -8.97
N TYR A 454 7.28 16.91 -7.77
CA TYR A 454 6.24 16.97 -6.75
C TYR A 454 6.45 18.15 -5.81
N THR A 455 5.37 18.58 -5.15
CA THR A 455 5.43 19.68 -4.17
C THR A 455 5.56 19.11 -2.76
N PRO A 456 6.71 19.26 -2.08
CA PRO A 456 6.82 18.88 -0.69
C PRO A 456 6.16 19.91 0.24
N PRO A 457 5.82 19.52 1.47
CA PRO A 457 5.48 20.47 2.52
C PRO A 457 6.63 21.46 2.80
N ALA A 458 6.28 22.72 3.06
CA ALA A 458 7.26 23.75 3.42
C ALA A 458 7.93 23.54 4.79
N THR A 459 7.35 22.67 5.62
CA THR A 459 7.81 22.38 6.99
C THR A 459 7.73 20.89 7.27
N THR A 460 8.63 20.37 8.10
CA THR A 460 8.66 18.96 8.52
C THR A 460 7.88 18.69 9.82
N TYR A 461 7.45 19.75 10.50
CA TYR A 461 6.67 19.69 11.73
C TYR A 461 5.31 20.37 11.55
N LYS A 462 4.26 19.75 12.10
CA LYS A 462 2.94 20.33 12.25
C LYS A 462 2.27 19.79 13.51
N LYS A 463 1.30 20.54 14.04
CA LYS A 463 0.42 20.04 15.10
C LYS A 463 -0.53 19.00 14.51
N HIS A 464 -0.92 18.02 15.33
CA HIS A 464 -1.87 16.98 14.94
C HIS A 464 -3.07 16.97 15.88
N ILE A 465 -4.22 16.51 15.40
CA ILE A 465 -5.42 16.30 16.22
C ILE A 465 -5.71 14.81 16.24
N ILE A 466 -5.70 14.22 17.43
CA ILE A 466 -5.97 12.79 17.64
C ILE A 466 -7.14 12.69 18.61
N MET A 467 -8.26 12.14 18.16
CA MET A 467 -9.53 12.08 18.93
C MET A 467 -9.90 13.42 19.61
N GLY A 468 -9.75 14.53 18.89
CA GLY A 468 -10.06 15.88 19.39
C GLY A 468 -9.01 16.50 20.32
N LYS A 469 -7.97 15.77 20.73
CA LYS A 469 -6.83 16.32 21.48
C LYS A 469 -5.77 16.84 20.53
N THR A 470 -5.30 18.06 20.79
CA THR A 470 -4.17 18.64 20.04
C THR A 470 -2.86 18.08 20.57
N PHE A 471 -2.04 17.57 19.67
CA PHE A 471 -0.65 17.23 19.93
C PHE A 471 0.25 18.35 19.41
N ASP A 472 0.91 19.05 20.34
CA ASP A 472 2.00 19.97 20.05
C ASP A 472 3.34 19.22 20.18
N TYR A 473 4.08 19.12 19.07
CA TYR A 473 5.36 18.42 19.04
C TYR A 473 6.46 19.13 19.85
N ASN A 474 6.24 20.37 20.28
CA ASN A 474 7.15 21.08 21.18
C ASN A 474 6.95 20.70 22.66
N GLU A 475 5.81 20.11 23.00
CA GLU A 475 5.40 19.80 24.37
C GLU A 475 5.06 18.31 24.57
N PRO A 476 5.93 17.36 24.15
CA PRO A 476 5.61 15.92 24.17
C PRO A 476 5.37 15.38 25.59
N GLU A 477 6.10 15.88 26.59
CA GLU A 477 5.91 15.48 27.99
C GLU A 477 4.59 16.00 28.57
N GLU A 478 4.20 17.24 28.24
CA GLU A 478 2.89 17.77 28.66
C GLU A 478 1.75 16.98 28.03
N TYR A 479 1.91 16.57 26.77
CA TYR A 479 0.96 15.69 26.12
C TYR A 479 0.81 14.35 26.85
N ILE A 480 1.91 13.69 27.25
CA ILE A 480 1.86 12.47 28.08
C ILE A 480 1.13 12.73 29.40
N ASN A 481 1.48 13.82 30.09
CA ASN A 481 0.92 14.17 31.38
C ASN A 481 -0.58 14.50 31.32
N SER A 482 -1.08 14.91 30.15
CA SER A 482 -2.51 15.15 29.92
C SER A 482 -3.39 13.89 29.96
N PHE A 483 -2.79 12.69 29.92
CA PHE A 483 -3.53 11.42 29.94
C PHE A 483 -3.69 10.85 31.35
N ALA A 484 -4.89 10.34 31.63
CA ALA A 484 -5.19 9.63 32.87
C ALA A 484 -4.51 8.25 32.93
N ILE A 485 -4.50 7.51 31.81
CA ILE A 485 -3.93 6.16 31.71
C ILE A 485 -2.59 6.23 30.97
N LYS A 486 -1.51 5.87 31.67
CA LYS A 486 -0.11 5.85 31.22
C LYS A 486 0.75 4.92 32.10
N ARG A 487 2.02 4.74 31.75
CA ARG A 487 3.03 3.91 32.47
C ARG A 487 4.24 4.68 32.97
N VAL A 488 4.26 5.99 32.75
CA VAL A 488 5.33 6.91 33.14
C VAL A 488 4.81 8.01 34.04
#